data_AF-A0A436VY99-F1
#
_entry.id   AF-A0A436VY99-F1
#
_cell.length_a   1.000
_cell.length_b   1.000
_cell.length_c   1.000
_cell.angle_alpha   90.00
_cell.angle_beta   90.00
_cell.angle_gamma   90.00
#
_symmetry.space_group_name_H-M   'P 1'
#
loop_
_entity.id
_entity.type
_entity.pdbx_description
1 polymer ?
#
loop_
_entity_poly.entity_id
_entity_poly.type
_entity_poly.pdbx_seq_one_letter_code
_entity_poly.pdbx_strand_id
1 'polypeptide(L)'
;IAERGSAELMADYFEPVSTLSLARSLGLMDIDMPTLRRWFYGLAQGAINFEKDPKRQEIADAIGAEVSDAVMPTLQQLAREPDGSALSHMLHDGMPEGKTRAIDFLMPTIKVILLGGMQEPGHGAGSILAGLLAHPEQLRQVLDDLDTFVPKAVDEGLRWVAPIGTQTRQTTRAVEIGGAVIPAGTPVAALVSSASRDESRFTDPDRFDIHRDEGNHAAFGFGHHFCSGRFFAREQMCLAVRLLLERFPDLKLVPGKQPVFRGWEFRAPTTLNVAFGGAAQ
;
A
#
# COMPACT_ATOMS: atom_id res chain seq x y z
N ILE A 1 -10.55 -1.37 -19.47
CA ILE A 1 -10.53 -2.85 -19.27
C ILE A 1 -11.80 -3.56 -19.77
N ALA A 2 -13.00 -2.97 -19.63
CA ALA A 2 -14.29 -3.63 -19.97
C ALA A 2 -14.37 -4.22 -21.40
N GLU A 3 -13.96 -3.45 -22.42
CA GLU A 3 -14.06 -3.86 -23.84
C GLU A 3 -13.27 -5.13 -24.19
N ARG A 4 -12.28 -5.49 -23.37
CA ARG A 4 -11.42 -6.68 -23.59
C ARG A 4 -12.05 -7.98 -23.09
N GLY A 5 -13.12 -7.91 -22.27
CA GLY A 5 -13.73 -9.08 -21.62
C GLY A 5 -12.85 -9.82 -20.60
N SER A 6 -11.60 -9.39 -20.42
CA SER A 6 -10.63 -9.91 -19.45
C SER A 6 -9.57 -8.86 -19.14
N ALA A 7 -8.85 -9.05 -18.02
CA ALA A 7 -7.74 -8.19 -17.62
C ALA A 7 -6.74 -8.93 -16.72
N GLU A 8 -5.51 -8.42 -16.67
CA GLU A 8 -4.54 -8.70 -15.62
C GLU A 8 -4.65 -7.56 -14.61
N LEU A 9 -5.40 -7.76 -13.53
CA LEU A 9 -5.86 -6.67 -12.67
C LEU A 9 -4.77 -5.97 -11.88
N MET A 10 -3.60 -6.59 -11.67
CA MET A 10 -2.49 -5.90 -11.01
C MET A 10 -2.00 -4.73 -11.87
N ALA A 11 -1.57 -5.01 -13.10
CA ALA A 11 -1.04 -4.02 -14.00
C ALA A 11 -2.11 -3.15 -14.66
N ASP A 12 -3.30 -3.70 -14.94
CA ASP A 12 -4.36 -2.99 -15.66
C ASP A 12 -5.26 -2.13 -14.75
N TYR A 13 -5.27 -2.35 -13.43
CA TYR A 13 -6.22 -1.69 -12.53
C TYR A 13 -5.63 -1.29 -11.17
N PHE A 14 -5.21 -2.23 -10.33
CA PHE A 14 -4.88 -1.95 -8.94
C PHE A 14 -3.60 -1.10 -8.77
N GLU A 15 -2.51 -1.42 -9.47
CA GLU A 15 -1.29 -0.60 -9.41
C GLU A 15 -1.51 0.81 -10.01
N PRO A 16 -2.16 0.97 -11.19
CA PRO A 16 -2.52 2.29 -11.70
C PRO A 16 -3.40 3.12 -10.76
N VAL A 17 -4.48 2.55 -10.23
CA VAL A 17 -5.38 3.27 -9.31
C VAL A 17 -4.63 3.72 -8.07
N SER A 18 -3.82 2.84 -7.48
CA SER A 18 -3.03 3.15 -6.30
C SER A 18 -2.03 4.27 -6.53
N THR A 19 -1.24 4.17 -7.61
CA THR A 19 -0.19 5.15 -7.92
C THR A 19 -0.78 6.52 -8.27
N LEU A 20 -1.80 6.54 -9.15
CA LEU A 20 -2.41 7.79 -9.59
C LEU A 20 -3.19 8.45 -8.45
N SER A 21 -4.00 7.71 -7.69
CA SER A 21 -4.76 8.29 -6.56
C SER A 21 -3.84 8.94 -5.53
N LEU A 22 -2.69 8.34 -5.22
CA LEU A 22 -1.70 8.95 -4.34
C LEU A 22 -1.21 10.28 -4.91
N ALA A 23 -0.70 10.28 -6.15
CA ALA A 23 -0.18 11.48 -6.79
C ALA A 23 -1.22 12.61 -6.83
N ARG A 24 -2.48 12.28 -7.14
CA ARG A 24 -3.58 13.24 -7.17
C ARG A 24 -3.93 13.76 -5.76
N SER A 25 -3.91 12.91 -4.73
CA SER A 25 -4.11 13.35 -3.34
C SER A 25 -3.03 14.32 -2.85
N LEU A 26 -1.81 14.18 -3.36
CA LEU A 26 -0.68 15.06 -3.09
C LEU A 26 -0.73 16.38 -3.89
N GLY A 27 -1.65 16.53 -4.85
CA GLY A 27 -1.68 17.69 -5.75
C GLY A 27 -0.68 17.61 -6.92
N LEU A 28 -0.06 16.43 -7.16
CA LEU A 28 0.91 16.21 -8.23
C LEU A 28 0.20 15.84 -9.53
N MET A 29 -0.67 16.72 -10.04
CA MET A 29 -1.57 16.46 -11.17
C MET A 29 -0.84 16.24 -12.50
N ASP A 30 0.31 16.87 -12.69
CA ASP A 30 1.04 16.86 -13.97
C ASP A 30 2.07 15.73 -14.09
N ILE A 31 2.31 14.97 -13.01
CA ILE A 31 3.24 13.84 -13.04
C ILE A 31 2.53 12.61 -13.59
N ASP A 32 3.12 12.00 -14.63
CA ASP A 32 2.57 10.84 -15.31
C ASP A 32 2.95 9.51 -14.65
N MET A 33 2.20 8.45 -14.98
CA MET A 33 2.41 7.11 -14.41
C MET A 33 3.83 6.55 -14.68
N PRO A 34 4.41 6.67 -15.89
CA PRO A 34 5.79 6.24 -16.13
C PRO A 34 6.80 6.91 -15.21
N THR A 35 6.66 8.21 -14.95
CA THR A 35 7.55 8.95 -14.04
C THR A 35 7.37 8.49 -12.60
N LEU A 36 6.14 8.38 -12.11
CA LEU A 36 5.86 7.91 -10.74
C LEU A 36 6.44 6.51 -10.49
N ARG A 37 6.26 5.57 -11.44
CA ARG A 37 6.84 4.22 -11.33
C ARG A 37 8.35 4.26 -11.30
N ARG A 38 8.98 5.08 -12.14
CA ARG A 38 10.44 5.23 -12.16
C ARG A 38 10.95 5.80 -10.85
N TRP A 39 10.26 6.80 -10.28
CA TRP A 39 10.59 7.32 -8.94
C TRP A 39 10.48 6.26 -7.87
N PHE A 40 9.41 5.46 -7.85
CA PHE A 40 9.25 4.35 -6.92
C PHE A 40 10.45 3.38 -6.98
N TYR A 41 10.78 2.84 -8.17
CA TYR A 41 11.87 1.88 -8.31
C TYR A 41 13.24 2.48 -7.99
N GLY A 42 13.44 3.77 -8.28
CA GLY A 42 14.66 4.50 -7.98
C GLY A 42 14.84 4.73 -6.48
N LEU A 43 13.83 5.26 -5.80
CA LEU A 43 13.84 5.46 -4.34
C LEU A 43 13.98 4.13 -3.60
N ALA A 44 13.34 3.08 -4.11
CA ALA A 44 13.44 1.74 -3.55
C ALA A 44 14.89 1.25 -3.53
N GLN A 45 15.74 1.63 -4.51
CA GLN A 45 17.14 1.20 -4.51
C GLN A 45 17.87 1.55 -3.22
N GLY A 46 17.61 2.73 -2.63
CA GLY A 46 18.19 3.16 -1.37
C GLY A 46 17.52 2.52 -0.16
N ALA A 47 16.18 2.42 -0.17
CA ALA A 47 15.40 1.90 0.96
C ALA A 47 15.74 0.44 1.29
N ILE A 48 16.05 -0.37 0.28
CA ILE A 48 16.44 -1.79 0.42
C ILE A 48 17.94 -2.03 0.17
N ASN A 49 18.79 -1.03 0.40
CA ASN A 49 20.25 -1.12 0.23
C ASN A 49 20.97 -1.62 1.51
N PHE A 50 20.60 -2.80 2.00
CA PHE A 50 21.17 -3.35 3.25
C PHE A 50 22.66 -3.68 3.15
N GLU A 51 23.12 -4.01 1.95
CA GLU A 51 24.51 -4.29 1.62
C GLU A 51 25.39 -3.04 1.47
N LYS A 52 24.78 -1.84 1.46
CA LYS A 52 25.45 -0.56 1.23
C LYS A 52 26.19 -0.50 -0.10
N ASP A 53 25.57 -1.01 -1.17
CA ASP A 53 26.09 -0.90 -2.52
C ASP A 53 26.07 0.57 -2.97
N PRO A 54 27.23 1.17 -3.29
CA PRO A 54 27.31 2.56 -3.73
C PRO A 54 26.51 2.82 -5.01
N LYS A 55 26.39 1.85 -5.93
CA LYS A 55 25.63 2.04 -7.18
C LYS A 55 24.13 2.19 -6.94
N ARG A 56 23.60 1.41 -5.99
CA ARG A 56 22.20 1.51 -5.58
C ARG A 56 21.94 2.86 -4.90
N GLN A 57 22.89 3.33 -4.11
CA GLN A 57 22.83 4.65 -3.50
C GLN A 57 22.86 5.77 -4.54
N GLU A 58 23.75 5.72 -5.52
CA GLU A 58 23.83 6.70 -6.62
C GLU A 58 22.51 6.81 -7.39
N ILE A 59 21.86 5.67 -7.68
CA ILE A 59 20.53 5.66 -8.33
C ILE A 59 19.48 6.35 -7.45
N ALA A 60 19.44 5.99 -6.16
CA ALA A 60 18.48 6.55 -5.21
C ALA A 60 18.68 8.06 -5.01
N ASP A 61 19.93 8.52 -4.95
CA ASP A 61 20.27 9.93 -4.79
C ASP A 61 19.88 10.74 -6.03
N ALA A 62 20.18 10.22 -7.24
CA ALA A 62 19.80 10.87 -8.49
C ALA A 62 18.28 11.00 -8.62
N ILE A 63 17.54 9.94 -8.32
CA ILE A 63 16.06 9.95 -8.35
C ILE A 63 15.51 10.83 -7.23
N GLY A 64 16.14 10.82 -6.05
CA GLY A 64 15.79 11.71 -4.94
C GLY A 64 15.96 13.18 -5.29
N ALA A 65 17.01 13.55 -6.03
CA ALA A 65 17.22 14.90 -6.54
C ALA A 65 16.12 15.27 -7.55
N GLU A 66 15.83 14.38 -8.50
CA GLU A 66 14.79 14.60 -9.51
C GLU A 66 13.39 14.79 -8.90
N VAL A 67 13.01 13.97 -7.91
CA VAL A 67 11.76 14.17 -7.16
C VAL A 67 11.74 15.54 -6.50
N SER A 68 12.87 15.99 -5.95
CA SER A 68 12.95 17.30 -5.29
C SER A 68 12.74 18.42 -6.29
N ASP A 69 13.42 18.36 -7.43
CA ASP A 69 13.30 19.34 -8.51
C ASP A 69 11.88 19.40 -9.09
N ALA A 70 11.22 18.25 -9.24
CA ALA A 70 9.87 18.16 -9.78
C ALA A 70 8.79 18.64 -8.81
N VAL A 71 8.93 18.38 -7.51
CA VAL A 71 7.93 18.72 -6.49
C VAL A 71 8.10 20.14 -5.94
N MET A 72 9.32 20.70 -6.00
CA MET A 72 9.63 22.03 -5.48
C MET A 72 8.72 23.14 -6.02
N PRO A 73 8.46 23.26 -7.35
CA PRO A 73 7.56 24.29 -7.87
C PRO A 73 6.15 24.21 -7.28
N THR A 74 5.61 22.98 -7.16
CA THR A 74 4.30 22.75 -6.55
C THR A 74 4.29 23.23 -5.09
N LEU A 75 5.29 22.86 -4.28
CA LEU A 75 5.35 23.31 -2.88
C LEU A 75 5.50 24.84 -2.75
N GLN A 76 6.26 25.48 -3.65
CA GLN A 76 6.40 26.93 -3.67
C GLN A 76 5.09 27.64 -4.04
N GLN A 77 4.32 27.06 -4.96
CA GLN A 77 2.98 27.54 -5.29
C GLN A 77 2.03 27.34 -4.10
N LEU A 78 1.97 26.14 -3.53
CA LEU A 78 1.09 25.82 -2.39
C LEU A 78 1.38 26.65 -1.14
N ALA A 79 2.63 27.11 -0.96
CA ALA A 79 2.97 28.02 0.13
C ALA A 79 2.31 29.41 -0.02
N ARG A 80 1.92 29.80 -1.24
CA ARG A 80 1.25 31.08 -1.55
C ARG A 80 -0.25 30.89 -1.77
N GLU A 81 -0.62 29.79 -2.39
CA GLU A 81 -1.97 29.47 -2.86
C GLU A 81 -2.35 28.05 -2.39
N PRO A 82 -2.84 27.90 -1.14
CA PRO A 82 -3.25 26.59 -0.60
C PRO A 82 -4.44 26.01 -1.38
N ASP A 83 -4.37 24.73 -1.76
CA ASP A 83 -5.39 24.08 -2.61
C ASP A 83 -6.15 22.92 -1.92
N GLY A 84 -5.87 22.65 -0.64
CA GLY A 84 -6.46 21.51 0.09
C GLY A 84 -5.86 20.14 -0.23
N SER A 85 -4.82 20.05 -1.06
CA SER A 85 -4.06 18.81 -1.26
C SER A 85 -3.31 18.40 0.01
N ALA A 86 -2.89 17.15 0.10
CA ALA A 86 -2.10 16.66 1.23
C ALA A 86 -0.77 17.43 1.38
N LEU A 87 -0.12 17.84 0.28
CA LEU A 87 1.08 18.68 0.35
C LEU A 87 0.78 20.08 0.90
N SER A 88 -0.38 20.64 0.56
CA SER A 88 -0.85 21.91 1.14
C SER A 88 -1.05 21.79 2.65
N HIS A 89 -1.77 20.76 3.10
CA HIS A 89 -1.94 20.48 4.54
C HIS A 89 -0.59 20.28 5.26
N MET A 90 0.35 19.56 4.66
CA MET A 90 1.70 19.39 5.21
C MET A 90 2.44 20.73 5.39
N LEU A 91 2.24 21.70 4.50
CA LEU A 91 2.84 23.02 4.61
C LEU A 91 2.20 23.88 5.72
N HIS A 92 0.87 23.85 5.84
CA HIS A 92 0.11 24.86 6.58
C HIS A 92 -0.39 24.39 7.95
N ASP A 93 -0.78 23.13 8.12
CA ASP A 93 -1.51 22.70 9.32
C ASP A 93 -0.68 22.88 10.59
N GLY A 94 -1.22 23.59 11.59
CA GLY A 94 -0.53 23.84 12.86
C GLY A 94 0.59 24.89 12.81
N MET A 95 0.74 25.62 11.70
CA MET A 95 1.65 26.76 11.61
C MET A 95 0.95 28.07 12.03
N PRO A 96 1.70 29.08 12.52
CA PRO A 96 1.16 30.42 12.71
C PRO A 96 0.59 31.00 11.41
N GLU A 97 -0.37 31.91 11.52
CA GLU A 97 -1.00 32.56 10.36
C GLU A 97 0.05 33.18 9.42
N GLY A 98 -0.09 32.90 8.12
CA GLY A 98 0.83 33.36 7.08
C GLY A 98 2.22 32.71 7.10
N LYS A 99 2.42 31.63 7.86
CA LYS A 99 3.67 30.84 7.89
C LYS A 99 3.43 29.42 7.39
N THR A 100 4.48 28.86 6.79
CA THR A 100 4.53 27.46 6.36
C THR A 100 5.71 26.74 6.99
N ARG A 101 5.64 25.41 7.05
CA ARG A 101 6.83 24.58 7.31
C ARG A 101 7.87 24.77 6.21
N ALA A 102 9.13 24.63 6.56
CA ALA A 102 10.21 24.66 5.57
C ALA A 102 10.09 23.48 4.59
N ILE A 103 10.23 23.75 3.29
CA ILE A 103 10.11 22.73 2.23
C ILE A 103 11.16 21.63 2.42
N ASP A 104 12.41 21.99 2.73
CA ASP A 104 13.49 21.03 2.94
C ASP A 104 13.24 20.09 4.13
N PHE A 105 12.46 20.56 5.11
CA PHE A 105 12.02 19.72 6.23
C PHE A 105 10.95 18.69 5.80
N LEU A 106 10.10 19.02 4.83
CA LEU A 106 9.04 18.14 4.33
C LEU A 106 9.52 17.17 3.26
N MET A 107 10.51 17.55 2.45
CA MET A 107 10.94 16.80 1.27
C MET A 107 11.32 15.34 1.56
N PRO A 108 12.04 14.99 2.65
CA PRO A 108 12.29 13.59 3.00
C PRO A 108 11.00 12.79 3.25
N THR A 109 10.03 13.38 3.95
CA THR A 109 8.73 12.75 4.22
C THR A 109 7.93 12.53 2.93
N ILE A 110 7.96 13.50 2.00
CA ILE A 110 7.30 13.37 0.69
C ILE A 110 7.88 12.19 -0.08
N LYS A 111 9.21 12.02 -0.11
CA LYS A 111 9.86 10.86 -0.75
C LYS A 111 9.43 9.53 -0.12
N VAL A 112 9.30 9.47 1.21
CA VAL A 112 8.80 8.28 1.91
C VAL A 112 7.33 7.99 1.56
N ILE A 113 6.49 9.02 1.45
CA ILE A 113 5.09 8.86 1.03
C ILE A 113 5.01 8.33 -0.41
N LEU A 114 5.81 8.88 -1.33
CA LEU A 114 5.87 8.39 -2.71
C LEU A 114 6.37 6.94 -2.78
N LEU A 115 7.36 6.57 -1.96
CA LEU A 115 7.86 5.21 -1.90
C LEU A 115 6.82 4.23 -1.35
N GLY A 116 6.23 4.52 -0.17
CA GLY A 116 5.38 3.56 0.55
C GLY A 116 3.88 3.67 0.29
N GLY A 117 3.44 4.66 -0.50
CA GLY A 117 2.03 4.89 -0.80
C GLY A 117 1.61 4.47 -2.21
N MET A 118 2.56 4.17 -3.11
CA MET A 118 2.25 3.91 -4.52
C MET A 118 1.86 2.45 -4.75
N GLN A 119 2.69 1.51 -4.31
CA GLN A 119 2.56 0.10 -4.64
C GLN A 119 1.63 -0.63 -3.65
N GLU A 120 1.77 -0.29 -2.37
CA GLU A 120 1.26 -1.07 -1.24
C GLU A 120 -0.27 -1.19 -1.24
N PRO A 121 -1.05 -0.12 -1.48
CA PRO A 121 -2.51 -0.27 -1.54
C PRO A 121 -2.97 -1.10 -2.75
N GLY A 122 -2.32 -0.98 -3.91
CA GLY A 122 -2.63 -1.80 -5.08
C GLY A 122 -2.35 -3.28 -4.84
N HIS A 123 -1.23 -3.59 -4.18
CA HIS A 123 -0.88 -4.92 -3.70
C HIS A 123 -1.90 -5.48 -2.69
N GLY A 124 -2.37 -4.62 -1.77
CA GLY A 124 -3.45 -4.95 -0.84
C GLY A 124 -4.74 -5.31 -1.57
N ALA A 125 -5.20 -4.43 -2.48
CA ALA A 125 -6.41 -4.65 -3.28
C ALA A 125 -6.35 -5.95 -4.11
N GLY A 126 -5.21 -6.23 -4.73
CA GLY A 126 -4.98 -7.50 -5.43
C GLY A 126 -5.08 -8.72 -4.52
N SER A 127 -4.53 -8.65 -3.31
CA SER A 127 -4.59 -9.73 -2.32
C SER A 127 -6.01 -9.95 -1.79
N ILE A 128 -6.76 -8.88 -1.55
CA ILE A 128 -8.17 -8.90 -1.15
C ILE A 128 -9.01 -9.62 -2.22
N LEU A 129 -8.87 -9.21 -3.48
CA LEU A 129 -9.64 -9.82 -4.57
C LEU A 129 -9.25 -11.28 -4.81
N ALA A 130 -7.96 -11.62 -4.70
CA ALA A 130 -7.51 -13.01 -4.77
C ALA A 130 -8.13 -13.87 -3.66
N GLY A 131 -8.23 -13.34 -2.43
CA GLY A 131 -8.91 -13.99 -1.31
C GLY A 131 -10.40 -14.24 -1.59
N LEU A 132 -11.11 -13.22 -2.05
CA LEU A 132 -12.54 -13.33 -2.41
C LEU A 132 -12.79 -14.33 -3.55
N LEU A 133 -11.97 -14.30 -4.61
CA LEU A 133 -12.11 -15.20 -5.75
C LEU A 133 -11.80 -16.67 -5.40
N ALA A 134 -11.01 -16.91 -4.36
CA ALA A 134 -10.78 -18.25 -3.80
C ALA A 134 -11.94 -18.74 -2.92
N HIS A 135 -12.87 -17.86 -2.52
CA HIS A 135 -14.00 -18.14 -1.62
C HIS A 135 -15.32 -17.60 -2.22
N PRO A 136 -15.88 -18.26 -3.26
CA PRO A 136 -17.03 -17.75 -4.01
C PRO A 136 -18.28 -17.47 -3.14
N GLU A 137 -18.44 -18.20 -2.03
CA GLU A 137 -19.51 -17.98 -1.06
C GLU A 137 -19.38 -16.63 -0.34
N GLN A 138 -18.15 -16.24 0.02
CA GLN A 138 -17.86 -14.95 0.63
C GLN A 138 -17.92 -13.82 -0.40
N LEU A 139 -17.44 -14.05 -1.62
CA LEU A 139 -17.59 -13.12 -2.73
C LEU A 139 -19.07 -12.81 -3.01
N ARG A 140 -19.94 -13.83 -3.00
CA ARG A 140 -21.38 -13.62 -3.16
C ARG A 140 -21.98 -12.76 -2.04
N GLN A 141 -21.57 -12.98 -0.79
CA GLN A 141 -21.99 -12.10 0.32
C GLN A 141 -21.53 -10.65 0.12
N VAL A 142 -20.31 -10.44 -0.39
CA VAL A 142 -19.81 -9.11 -0.73
C VAL A 142 -20.65 -8.46 -1.83
N LEU A 143 -21.03 -9.21 -2.87
CA LEU A 143 -21.88 -8.71 -3.95
C LEU A 143 -23.31 -8.40 -3.49
N ASP A 144 -23.85 -9.17 -2.54
CA ASP A 144 -25.19 -8.97 -1.98
C ASP A 144 -25.27 -7.71 -1.09
N ASP A 145 -24.18 -7.31 -0.42
CA ASP A 145 -24.08 -6.09 0.41
C ASP A 145 -22.63 -5.54 0.43
N LEU A 146 -22.33 -4.71 -0.56
CA LEU A 146 -21.01 -4.11 -0.74
C LEU A 146 -20.63 -3.17 0.41
N ASP A 147 -21.59 -2.41 0.93
CA ASP A 147 -21.35 -1.40 1.98
C ASP A 147 -20.88 -2.06 3.27
N THR A 148 -21.49 -3.19 3.63
CA THR A 148 -21.11 -3.94 4.83
C THR A 148 -19.85 -4.76 4.64
N PHE A 149 -19.72 -5.47 3.51
CA PHE A 149 -18.73 -6.53 3.39
C PHE A 149 -17.44 -6.13 2.65
N VAL A 150 -17.43 -5.10 1.80
CA VAL A 150 -16.16 -4.62 1.22
C VAL A 150 -15.18 -4.15 2.30
N PRO A 151 -15.57 -3.33 3.29
CA PRO A 151 -14.64 -2.91 4.35
C PRO A 151 -14.09 -4.11 5.16
N LYS A 152 -14.91 -5.13 5.40
CA LYS A 152 -14.49 -6.37 6.07
C LYS A 152 -13.51 -7.18 5.24
N ALA A 153 -13.77 -7.32 3.94
CA ALA A 153 -12.86 -7.99 3.02
C ALA A 153 -11.51 -7.28 2.92
N VAL A 154 -11.50 -5.94 2.99
CA VAL A 154 -10.26 -5.15 3.04
C VAL A 154 -9.47 -5.43 4.31
N ASP A 155 -10.11 -5.36 5.48
CA ASP A 155 -9.43 -5.61 6.75
C ASP A 155 -8.92 -7.06 6.84
N GLU A 156 -9.71 -8.04 6.39
CA GLU A 156 -9.26 -9.44 6.33
C GLU A 156 -8.15 -9.67 5.31
N GLY A 157 -8.23 -9.07 4.11
CA GLY A 157 -7.18 -9.24 3.11
C GLY A 157 -5.84 -8.65 3.54
N LEU A 158 -5.85 -7.52 4.24
CA LEU A 158 -4.65 -6.92 4.82
C LEU A 158 -4.06 -7.74 5.97
N ARG A 159 -4.90 -8.39 6.77
CA ARG A 159 -4.43 -9.39 7.74
C ARG A 159 -3.83 -10.58 6.98
N TRP A 160 -4.60 -11.20 6.11
CA TRP A 160 -4.26 -12.46 5.43
C TRP A 160 -2.95 -12.37 4.65
N VAL A 161 -2.75 -11.27 3.92
CA VAL A 161 -1.50 -10.93 3.23
C VAL A 161 -1.21 -9.44 3.41
N ALA A 162 -0.40 -9.12 4.42
CA ALA A 162 0.10 -7.76 4.61
C ALA A 162 1.02 -7.37 3.44
N PRO A 163 0.76 -6.23 2.74
CA PRO A 163 1.62 -5.79 1.64
C PRO A 163 3.07 -5.56 2.05
N ILE A 164 3.28 -5.07 3.28
CA ILE A 164 4.58 -4.98 3.95
C ILE A 164 4.61 -6.03 5.06
N GLY A 165 5.39 -7.09 4.85
CA GLY A 165 5.53 -8.22 5.76
C GLY A 165 6.55 -8.01 6.86
N THR A 166 7.43 -7.00 6.78
CA THR A 166 8.46 -6.76 7.81
C THR A 166 8.71 -5.30 8.14
N GLN A 167 9.13 -5.03 9.37
CA GLN A 167 9.60 -3.71 9.80
C GLN A 167 10.92 -3.85 10.54
N THR A 168 11.96 -3.15 10.08
CA THR A 168 13.28 -3.19 10.70
C THR A 168 13.39 -2.21 11.87
N ARG A 169 14.10 -2.59 12.92
CA ARG A 169 14.48 -1.76 14.07
C ARG A 169 15.93 -2.08 14.45
N GLN A 170 16.51 -1.23 15.29
CA GLN A 170 17.78 -1.51 15.95
C GLN A 170 17.59 -1.36 17.45
N THR A 171 18.05 -2.33 18.23
CA THR A 171 17.99 -2.27 19.69
C THR A 171 18.87 -1.14 20.21
N THR A 172 18.38 -0.35 21.17
CA THR A 172 19.15 0.73 21.82
C THR A 172 19.89 0.24 23.06
N ARG A 173 19.46 -0.88 23.63
CA ARG A 173 20.03 -1.59 24.77
C ARG A 173 19.72 -3.08 24.64
N ALA A 174 20.34 -3.91 25.47
CA ALA A 174 19.96 -5.30 25.57
C ALA A 174 18.47 -5.43 25.96
N VAL A 175 17.75 -6.33 25.31
CA VAL A 175 16.32 -6.58 25.50
C VAL A 175 16.03 -8.07 25.41
N GLU A 176 15.14 -8.58 26.26
CA GLU A 176 14.66 -9.95 26.18
C GLU A 176 13.31 -9.99 25.45
N ILE A 177 13.21 -10.80 24.39
CA ILE A 177 11.99 -11.00 23.60
C ILE A 177 11.86 -12.49 23.32
N GLY A 178 10.68 -13.08 23.61
CA GLY A 178 10.42 -14.50 23.35
C GLY A 178 11.40 -15.46 24.05
N GLY A 179 11.91 -15.08 25.22
CA GLY A 179 12.91 -15.86 25.97
C GLY A 179 14.35 -15.77 25.45
N ALA A 180 14.61 -14.93 24.44
CA ALA A 180 15.95 -14.67 23.91
C ALA A 180 16.43 -13.25 24.24
N VAL A 181 17.67 -13.14 24.72
CA VAL A 181 18.33 -11.84 24.95
C VAL A 181 18.96 -11.35 23.65
N ILE A 182 18.51 -10.21 23.17
CA ILE A 182 19.04 -9.51 21.99
C ILE A 182 19.97 -8.39 22.49
N PRO A 183 21.25 -8.35 22.09
CA PRO A 183 22.20 -7.31 22.49
C PRO A 183 21.79 -5.90 22.03
N ALA A 184 22.46 -4.88 22.55
CA ALA A 184 22.34 -3.49 22.07
C ALA A 184 22.96 -3.35 20.66
N GLY A 185 22.39 -2.47 19.84
CA GLY A 185 22.89 -2.19 18.49
C GLY A 185 22.57 -3.27 17.45
N THR A 186 21.76 -4.27 17.81
CA THR A 186 21.40 -5.38 16.93
C THR A 186 20.22 -4.98 16.03
N PRO A 187 20.35 -5.12 14.69
CA PRO A 187 19.22 -5.02 13.78
C PRO A 187 18.24 -6.16 14.01
N VAL A 188 16.96 -5.84 14.10
CA VAL A 188 15.86 -6.80 14.28
C VAL A 188 14.76 -6.52 13.27
N ALA A 189 14.12 -7.57 12.76
CA ALA A 189 12.97 -7.45 11.88
C ALA A 189 11.72 -7.93 12.62
N ALA A 190 10.74 -7.05 12.78
CA ALA A 190 9.40 -7.42 13.22
C ALA A 190 8.63 -8.00 12.03
N LEU A 191 8.33 -9.29 12.06
CA LEU A 191 7.65 -9.99 10.97
C LEU A 191 6.13 -9.82 11.09
N VAL A 192 5.61 -8.74 10.50
CA VAL A 192 4.17 -8.45 10.41
C VAL A 192 3.40 -9.61 9.77
N SER A 193 3.96 -10.20 8.71
CA SER A 193 3.37 -11.35 8.04
C SER A 193 3.21 -12.57 8.95
N SER A 194 4.18 -12.81 9.85
CA SER A 194 4.09 -13.87 10.86
C SER A 194 3.07 -13.51 11.94
N ALA A 195 3.07 -12.26 12.42
CA ALA A 195 2.13 -11.82 13.46
C ALA A 195 0.67 -11.90 12.97
N SER A 196 0.42 -11.64 11.68
CA SER A 196 -0.89 -11.83 11.05
C SER A 196 -1.34 -13.29 10.97
N ARG A 197 -0.44 -14.25 11.20
CA ARG A 197 -0.71 -15.69 11.16
C ARG A 197 -0.58 -16.38 12.53
N ASP A 198 -0.44 -15.60 13.60
CA ASP A 198 -0.27 -16.14 14.95
C ASP A 198 -1.54 -16.87 15.43
N GLU A 199 -1.43 -18.18 15.64
CA GLU A 199 -2.53 -19.06 16.06
C GLU A 199 -3.00 -18.79 17.48
N SER A 200 -2.18 -18.15 18.32
CA SER A 200 -2.63 -17.69 19.64
C SER A 200 -3.57 -16.49 19.54
N ARG A 201 -3.60 -15.83 18.39
CA ARG A 201 -4.38 -14.62 18.14
C ARG A 201 -5.54 -14.82 17.18
N PHE A 202 -5.37 -15.61 16.13
CA PHE A 202 -6.33 -15.80 15.06
C PHE A 202 -6.66 -17.28 14.89
N THR A 203 -7.95 -17.60 14.86
CA THR A 203 -8.42 -18.96 14.56
C THR A 203 -8.23 -19.23 13.08
N ASP A 204 -7.64 -20.39 12.73
CA ASP A 204 -7.34 -20.79 11.35
C ASP A 204 -6.71 -19.63 10.53
N PRO A 205 -5.52 -19.14 10.94
CA PRO A 205 -4.97 -17.88 10.44
C PRO A 205 -4.65 -17.89 8.94
N ASP A 206 -4.43 -19.07 8.38
CA ASP A 206 -4.13 -19.27 6.97
C ASP A 206 -5.35 -19.13 6.06
N ARG A 207 -6.56 -19.30 6.63
CA ARG A 207 -7.82 -19.13 5.91
C ARG A 207 -8.20 -17.65 5.82
N PHE A 208 -8.68 -17.27 4.65
CA PHE A 208 -9.30 -15.97 4.41
C PHE A 208 -10.78 -16.04 4.82
N ASP A 209 -11.18 -15.17 5.76
CA ASP A 209 -12.54 -15.12 6.29
C ASP A 209 -13.00 -13.67 6.56
N ILE A 210 -13.95 -13.16 5.76
CA ILE A 210 -14.51 -11.81 5.92
C ILE A 210 -15.37 -11.64 7.19
N HIS A 211 -15.69 -12.72 7.89
CA HIS A 211 -16.47 -12.67 9.14
C HIS A 211 -15.60 -12.61 10.39
N ARG A 212 -14.28 -12.56 10.22
CA ARG A 212 -13.31 -12.50 11.32
C ARG A 212 -13.60 -11.36 12.29
N ASP A 213 -13.63 -11.67 13.58
CA ASP A 213 -13.93 -10.70 14.65
C ASP A 213 -12.89 -10.66 15.78
N GLU A 214 -11.78 -11.42 15.67
CA GLU A 214 -10.73 -11.45 16.69
C GLU A 214 -9.96 -10.12 16.83
N GLY A 215 -10.28 -9.07 16.07
CA GLY A 215 -9.80 -7.70 16.25
C GLY A 215 -8.74 -7.26 15.24
N ASN A 216 -7.98 -6.22 15.60
CA ASN A 216 -7.11 -5.53 14.64
C ASN A 216 -5.89 -6.36 14.20
N HIS A 217 -5.52 -6.22 12.93
CA HIS A 217 -4.31 -6.77 12.33
C HIS A 217 -3.13 -5.80 12.36
N ALA A 218 -1.92 -6.32 12.12
CA ALA A 218 -0.67 -5.57 12.21
C ALA A 218 -0.20 -4.91 10.89
N ALA A 219 -0.94 -5.06 9.79
CA ALA A 219 -0.52 -4.58 8.45
C ALA A 219 -0.15 -3.08 8.38
N PHE A 220 -0.68 -2.23 9.25
CA PHE A 220 -0.35 -0.80 9.34
C PHE A 220 0.70 -0.46 10.41
N GLY A 221 1.29 -1.47 11.05
CA GLY A 221 2.22 -1.32 12.16
C GLY A 221 1.55 -0.85 13.45
N PHE A 222 2.38 -0.35 14.38
CA PHE A 222 1.97 0.14 15.70
C PHE A 222 2.89 1.28 16.18
N GLY A 223 2.43 2.03 17.18
CA GLY A 223 3.22 3.05 17.88
C GLY A 223 3.42 4.33 17.07
N HIS A 224 4.53 5.04 17.33
CA HIS A 224 4.82 6.34 16.70
C HIS A 224 4.98 6.28 15.16
N HIS A 225 5.25 5.09 14.62
CA HIS A 225 5.34 4.84 13.18
C HIS A 225 4.12 4.10 12.63
N PHE A 226 2.97 4.17 13.34
CA PHE A 226 1.71 3.72 12.78
C PHE A 226 1.45 4.41 11.45
N CYS A 227 1.03 3.65 10.42
CA CYS A 227 0.95 4.14 9.05
C CYS A 227 0.09 5.41 8.96
N SER A 228 0.74 6.53 8.60
CA SER A 228 0.07 7.81 8.37
C SER A 228 -0.93 7.75 7.20
N GLY A 229 -0.67 6.88 6.23
CA GLY A 229 -1.51 6.65 5.07
C GLY A 229 -2.68 5.67 5.31
N ARG A 230 -2.89 5.13 6.52
CA ARG A 230 -3.89 4.07 6.76
C ARG A 230 -5.28 4.41 6.25
N PHE A 231 -5.78 5.60 6.56
CA PHE A 231 -7.14 6.01 6.16
C PHE A 231 -7.25 6.14 4.64
N PHE A 232 -6.26 6.78 4.00
CA PHE A 232 -6.19 6.89 2.55
C PHE A 232 -6.11 5.52 1.87
N ALA A 233 -5.17 4.68 2.28
CA ALA A 233 -4.94 3.37 1.68
C ALA A 233 -6.17 2.47 1.84
N ARG A 234 -6.79 2.45 3.02
CA ARG A 234 -8.00 1.66 3.29
C ARG A 234 -9.16 2.09 2.41
N GLU A 235 -9.48 3.39 2.38
CA GLU A 235 -10.58 3.89 1.55
C GLU A 235 -10.32 3.67 0.06
N GLN A 236 -9.08 3.84 -0.40
CA GLN A 236 -8.72 3.58 -1.78
C GLN A 236 -8.90 2.09 -2.15
N MET A 237 -8.48 1.16 -1.28
CA MET A 237 -8.73 -0.28 -1.50
C MET A 237 -10.21 -0.62 -1.47
N CYS A 238 -10.99 -0.05 -0.55
CA CYS A 238 -12.45 -0.21 -0.51
C CYS A 238 -13.07 0.24 -1.83
N LEU A 239 -12.76 1.45 -2.30
CA LEU A 239 -13.29 2.00 -3.53
C LEU A 239 -12.87 1.20 -4.76
N ALA A 240 -11.59 0.80 -4.85
CA ALA A 240 -11.09 0.03 -5.98
C ALA A 240 -11.78 -1.34 -6.07
N VAL A 241 -11.89 -2.06 -4.94
CA VAL A 241 -12.58 -3.36 -4.91
C VAL A 241 -14.07 -3.20 -5.18
N ARG A 242 -14.73 -2.22 -4.53
CA ARG A 242 -16.15 -1.93 -4.72
C ARG A 242 -16.48 -1.65 -6.18
N LEU A 243 -15.84 -0.65 -6.79
CA LEU A 243 -16.14 -0.22 -8.15
C LEU A 243 -15.90 -1.34 -9.17
N LEU A 244 -14.88 -2.19 -8.94
CA LEU A 244 -14.62 -3.35 -9.77
C LEU A 244 -15.75 -4.38 -9.67
N LEU A 245 -16.19 -4.71 -8.45
CA LEU A 245 -17.25 -5.68 -8.19
C LEU A 245 -18.62 -5.18 -8.66
N GLU A 246 -18.94 -3.90 -8.46
CA GLU A 246 -20.15 -3.25 -8.98
C GLU A 246 -20.19 -3.33 -10.52
N ARG A 247 -19.05 -3.10 -11.17
CA ARG A 247 -18.98 -3.10 -12.63
C ARG A 247 -18.97 -4.50 -13.24
N PHE A 248 -18.38 -5.47 -12.55
CA PHE A 248 -18.18 -6.83 -13.05
C PHE A 248 -18.57 -7.88 -12.00
N PRO A 249 -19.85 -8.01 -11.63
CA PRO A 249 -20.30 -8.92 -10.57
C PRO A 249 -19.98 -10.40 -10.87
N ASP A 250 -19.88 -10.75 -12.15
CA ASP A 250 -19.58 -12.10 -12.62
C ASP A 250 -18.07 -12.35 -12.89
N LEU A 251 -17.19 -11.49 -12.38
CA LEU A 251 -15.76 -11.63 -12.61
C LEU A 251 -15.22 -12.91 -11.95
N LYS A 252 -14.33 -13.61 -12.66
CA LYS A 252 -13.76 -14.88 -12.20
C LYS A 252 -12.33 -15.05 -12.66
N LEU A 253 -11.55 -15.84 -11.91
CA LEU A 253 -10.19 -16.21 -12.31
C LEU A 253 -10.19 -16.91 -13.66
N VAL A 254 -9.23 -16.56 -14.52
CA VAL A 254 -9.01 -17.27 -15.78
C VAL A 254 -8.50 -18.69 -15.47
N PRO A 255 -9.13 -19.75 -16.00
CA PRO A 255 -8.68 -21.12 -15.77
C PRO A 255 -7.19 -21.31 -16.09
N GLY A 256 -6.46 -21.97 -15.19
CA GLY A 256 -5.02 -22.20 -15.33
C GLY A 256 -4.12 -21.00 -15.02
N LYS A 257 -4.68 -19.83 -14.68
CA LYS A 257 -3.92 -18.62 -14.31
C LYS A 257 -4.18 -18.20 -12.86
N GLN A 258 -3.95 -19.14 -11.94
CA GLN A 258 -4.11 -18.89 -10.52
C GLN A 258 -3.10 -17.83 -10.02
N PRO A 259 -3.47 -16.97 -9.06
CA PRO A 259 -2.57 -15.94 -8.55
C PRO A 259 -1.34 -16.58 -7.91
N VAL A 260 -0.15 -16.08 -8.26
CA VAL A 260 1.12 -16.50 -7.65
C VAL A 260 1.62 -15.38 -6.74
N PHE A 261 1.68 -15.65 -5.44
CA PHE A 261 2.21 -14.69 -4.47
C PHE A 261 3.73 -14.78 -4.41
N ARG A 262 4.42 -13.64 -4.44
CA ARG A 262 5.88 -13.56 -4.29
C ARG A 262 6.27 -12.55 -3.22
N GLY A 263 7.48 -12.74 -2.69
CA GLY A 263 8.08 -11.88 -1.68
C GLY A 263 7.63 -12.18 -0.24
N TRP A 264 8.44 -11.72 0.71
CA TRP A 264 8.24 -11.92 2.16
C TRP A 264 8.28 -10.58 2.91
N GLU A 265 9.17 -9.67 2.49
CA GLU A 265 9.22 -8.29 2.96
C GLU A 265 8.13 -7.43 2.32
N PHE A 266 7.97 -7.53 1.00
CA PHE A 266 6.82 -7.01 0.27
C PHE A 266 6.13 -8.17 -0.41
N ARG A 267 4.82 -8.37 -0.19
CA ARG A 267 4.12 -9.57 -0.66
C ARG A 267 2.77 -9.23 -1.30
N ALA A 268 2.56 -9.76 -2.50
CA ALA A 268 1.35 -9.59 -3.30
C ALA A 268 1.26 -10.69 -4.37
N PRO A 269 0.09 -10.91 -5.00
CA PRO A 269 0.03 -11.66 -6.25
C PRO A 269 0.79 -10.92 -7.35
N THR A 270 1.69 -11.58 -8.06
CA THR A 270 2.43 -10.95 -9.17
C THR A 270 1.56 -10.71 -10.40
N THR A 271 0.50 -11.52 -10.55
CA THR A 271 -0.55 -11.32 -11.55
C THR A 271 -1.89 -11.81 -10.99
N LEU A 272 -2.97 -11.19 -11.45
CA LEU A 272 -4.34 -11.55 -11.14
C LEU A 272 -5.19 -11.50 -12.42
N ASN A 273 -5.20 -12.62 -13.14
CA ASN A 273 -5.88 -12.73 -14.44
C ASN A 273 -7.35 -13.08 -14.24
N VAL A 274 -8.26 -12.19 -14.66
CA VAL A 274 -9.71 -12.42 -14.57
C VAL A 274 -10.39 -12.30 -15.93
N ALA A 275 -11.48 -13.03 -16.09
CA ALA A 275 -12.46 -12.81 -17.14
C ALA A 275 -13.68 -12.11 -16.54
N PHE A 276 -14.20 -11.11 -17.24
CA PHE A 276 -15.45 -10.45 -16.88
C PHE A 276 -16.60 -11.27 -17.47
N GLY A 277 -17.61 -11.64 -16.68
CA GLY A 277 -18.90 -12.04 -17.26
C GLY A 277 -19.46 -10.86 -18.06
N GLY A 278 -20.34 -11.13 -19.05
CA GLY A 278 -20.85 -10.11 -19.96
C GLY A 278 -21.25 -8.85 -19.19
N ALA A 279 -20.58 -7.72 -19.47
CA ALA A 279 -20.71 -6.52 -18.64
C ALA A 279 -22.19 -6.17 -18.46
N ALA A 280 -22.62 -5.93 -17.22
CA ALA A 280 -23.92 -5.34 -16.97
C ALA A 280 -24.00 -4.02 -17.76
N GLN A 281 -24.96 -3.94 -18.68
CA GLN A 281 -25.24 -2.74 -19.47
C GLN A 281 -25.75 -1.63 -18.58
#